data_AF-A0A543KIG9-F1
#
_entry.id   AF-A0A543KIG9-F1
#
_cell.length_a   1.000
_cell.length_b   1.000
_cell.length_c   1.000
_cell.angle_alpha   90.00
_cell.angle_beta   90.00
_cell.angle_gamma   90.00
#
_symmetry.space_group_name_H-M   'P 1'
#
loop_
_entity.id
_entity.type
_entity.pdbx_description
1 polymer ?
#
loop_
_entity_poly.entity_id
_entity_poly.type
_entity_poly.pdbx_seq_one_letter_code
_entity_poly.pdbx_strand_id
1 'polypeptide(L)'
;MRLKSIGLAAGLTLATVGHAFAQQAAAELYQLDGVEISVMTHAFLSDEEMMTLRLVGQNRDALALFVPEGQGYAALAIAPDEGFVREGVPVDSAIAMSGMQDIDSARASALEACDAARQTAQDCVIALEVTPR
;
A
#
# COMPACT_ATOMS: atom_id res chain seq x y z
N MET A 1 48.19 -54.50 17.96
CA MET A 1 47.79 -54.91 16.60
C MET A 1 46.27 -55.08 16.59
N ARG A 2 45.61 -54.59 15.53
CA ARG A 2 44.16 -54.52 15.23
C ARG A 2 43.46 -53.18 15.51
N LEU A 3 43.33 -52.46 14.39
CA LEU A 3 42.50 -51.30 14.09
C LEU A 3 41.02 -51.54 14.45
N LYS A 4 40.33 -50.46 14.85
CA LYS A 4 38.91 -50.27 14.56
C LYS A 4 38.71 -48.94 13.85
N SER A 5 37.99 -49.05 12.74
CA SER A 5 37.83 -48.09 11.66
C SER A 5 36.67 -47.11 11.91
N ILE A 6 36.89 -45.86 11.47
CA ILE A 6 36.01 -45.00 10.64
C ILE A 6 34.54 -44.81 11.07
N GLY A 7 34.17 -43.54 11.23
CA GLY A 7 32.78 -43.07 11.13
C GLY A 7 32.72 -41.55 11.00
N LEU A 8 33.09 -41.01 9.83
CA LEU A 8 32.84 -39.62 9.44
C LEU A 8 31.34 -39.43 9.19
N ALA A 9 30.70 -38.49 9.87
CA ALA A 9 29.40 -37.96 9.48
C ALA A 9 29.45 -36.43 9.54
N ALA A 10 29.85 -35.82 8.42
CA ALA A 10 29.72 -34.39 8.19
C ALA A 10 28.27 -34.10 7.78
N GLY A 11 27.46 -33.66 8.75
CA GLY A 11 26.12 -33.13 8.50
C GLY A 11 26.21 -31.70 7.95
N LEU A 12 26.05 -31.54 6.65
CA LEU A 12 25.79 -30.24 6.03
C LEU A 12 24.30 -29.89 6.26
N THR A 13 24.01 -29.05 7.26
CA THR A 13 22.70 -28.42 7.39
C THR A 13 22.63 -27.23 6.45
N LEU A 14 21.92 -27.39 5.33
CA LEU A 14 21.47 -26.30 4.47
C LEU A 14 20.49 -25.43 5.26
N ALA A 15 20.94 -24.25 5.72
CA ALA A 15 20.05 -23.22 6.23
C ALA A 15 19.35 -22.56 5.04
N THR A 16 18.07 -22.87 4.85
CA THR A 16 17.20 -22.16 3.90
C THR A 16 16.93 -20.76 4.43
N VAL A 17 17.56 -19.75 3.81
CA VAL A 17 17.25 -18.34 4.05
C VAL A 17 15.92 -18.04 3.37
N GLY A 18 14.82 -18.11 4.12
CA GLY A 18 13.51 -17.65 3.67
C GLY A 18 13.55 -16.13 3.50
N HIS A 19 13.74 -15.65 2.28
CA HIS A 19 13.36 -14.28 1.93
C HIS A 19 11.84 -14.22 1.93
N ALA A 20 11.26 -13.78 3.05
CA ALA A 20 9.92 -13.24 3.05
C ALA A 20 9.94 -11.94 2.24
N PHE A 21 9.76 -12.05 0.92
CA PHE A 21 9.28 -10.92 0.13
C PHE A 21 7.85 -10.66 0.63
N ALA A 22 7.70 -9.74 1.57
CA ALA A 22 6.48 -8.96 1.61
C ALA A 22 6.33 -8.42 0.18
N GLN A 23 5.31 -8.88 -0.55
CA GLN A 23 4.98 -8.34 -1.87
C GLN A 23 4.61 -6.88 -1.65
N GLN A 24 5.62 -6.00 -1.69
CA GLN A 24 5.41 -4.57 -1.76
C GLN A 24 4.68 -4.35 -3.07
N ALA A 25 3.42 -3.91 -2.97
CA ALA A 25 2.64 -3.41 -4.09
C ALA A 25 3.55 -2.50 -4.92
N ALA A 26 3.67 -2.74 -6.22
CA ALA A 26 4.54 -1.91 -7.03
C ALA A 26 3.94 -0.49 -7.04
N ALA A 27 4.76 0.50 -6.71
CA ALA A 27 4.32 1.89 -6.67
C ALA A 27 4.61 2.58 -8.01
N GLU A 28 3.62 3.31 -8.52
CA GLU A 28 3.78 4.25 -9.62
C GLU A 28 3.96 5.65 -9.06
N LEU A 29 5.07 6.32 -9.42
CA LEU A 29 5.41 7.63 -8.90
C LEU A 29 5.06 8.72 -9.91
N TYR A 30 4.37 9.75 -9.43
CA TYR A 30 3.96 10.93 -10.16
C TYR A 30 4.44 12.19 -9.43
N GLN A 31 4.69 13.26 -10.17
CA GLN A 31 5.14 14.53 -9.62
C GLN A 31 4.20 15.62 -10.10
N LEU A 32 3.52 16.30 -9.18
CA LEU A 32 2.56 17.38 -9.47
C LEU A 32 2.85 18.56 -8.56
N ASP A 33 3.07 19.75 -9.12
CA ASP A 33 3.09 21.02 -8.38
C ASP A 33 3.88 21.04 -7.05
N GLY A 34 5.02 20.35 -6.99
CA GLY A 34 5.86 20.30 -5.78
C GLY A 34 5.46 19.21 -4.77
N VAL A 35 4.62 18.25 -5.14
CA VAL A 35 4.40 17.02 -4.39
C VAL A 35 4.73 15.80 -5.24
N GLU A 36 5.23 14.75 -4.58
CA GLU A 36 5.29 13.40 -5.13
C GLU A 36 4.06 12.63 -4.72
N ILE A 37 3.46 11.93 -5.68
CA ILE A 37 2.32 11.05 -5.46
C ILE A 37 2.75 9.64 -5.80
N SER A 38 2.60 8.73 -4.85
CA SER A 38 2.84 7.29 -5.02
C SER A 38 1.50 6.57 -5.09
N VAL A 39 1.22 5.90 -6.21
CA VAL A 39 0.03 5.08 -6.41
C VAL A 39 0.39 3.61 -6.32
N MET A 40 -0.21 2.89 -5.38
CA MET A 40 0.11 1.49 -5.12
C MET A 40 -0.72 0.58 -6.00
N THR A 41 -0.04 -0.30 -6.75
CA THR A 41 -0.70 -1.28 -7.62
C THR A 41 -1.12 -2.49 -6.81
N HIS A 42 -2.43 -2.66 -6.67
CA HIS A 42 -3.01 -3.80 -5.97
C HIS A 42 -3.71 -4.72 -6.96
N ALA A 43 -3.36 -6.01 -6.94
CA ALA A 43 -3.90 -6.99 -7.90
C ALA A 43 -5.40 -7.27 -7.73
N PHE A 44 -6.00 -6.88 -6.60
CA PHE A 44 -7.44 -7.02 -6.36
C PHE A 44 -8.27 -5.89 -6.99
N LEU A 45 -7.63 -4.77 -7.34
CA LEU A 45 -8.33 -3.67 -8.00
C LEU A 45 -8.62 -4.01 -9.45
N SER A 46 -9.81 -3.64 -9.90
CA SER A 46 -10.16 -3.71 -11.32
C SER A 46 -9.33 -2.75 -12.15
N ASP A 47 -9.26 -2.99 -13.47
CA ASP A 47 -8.58 -2.10 -14.40
C ASP A 47 -9.16 -0.67 -14.35
N GLU A 48 -10.47 -0.55 -14.17
CA GLU A 48 -11.17 0.75 -14.04
C GLU A 48 -10.74 1.50 -12.78
N GLU A 49 -10.68 0.82 -11.63
CA GLU A 49 -10.24 1.42 -10.37
C GLU A 49 -8.77 1.83 -10.44
N MET A 50 -7.91 0.97 -11.00
CA MET A 50 -6.51 1.30 -11.22
C MET A 50 -6.34 2.49 -12.17
N MET A 51 -7.13 2.57 -13.25
CA MET A 51 -7.13 3.74 -14.14
C MET A 51 -7.58 5.01 -13.41
N THR A 52 -8.57 4.90 -12.53
CA THR A 52 -9.05 6.03 -11.73
C THR A 52 -7.96 6.49 -10.75
N LEU A 53 -7.32 5.59 -10.01
CA LEU A 53 -6.21 5.94 -9.10
C LEU A 53 -5.04 6.60 -9.85
N ARG A 54 -4.70 6.11 -11.04
CA ARG A 54 -3.68 6.74 -11.89
C ARG A 54 -4.07 8.14 -12.34
N LEU A 55 -5.33 8.35 -12.71
CA LEU A 55 -5.86 9.67 -13.04
C LEU A 55 -5.77 10.62 -11.84
N VAL A 56 -6.17 10.16 -10.66
CA VAL A 56 -6.04 10.89 -9.39
C VAL A 56 -4.58 11.26 -9.11
N GLY A 57 -3.64 10.33 -9.30
CA GLY A 57 -2.21 10.58 -9.10
C GLY A 57 -1.56 11.50 -10.14
N GLN A 58 -2.20 11.71 -11.30
CA GLN A 58 -1.68 12.52 -12.41
C GLN A 58 -2.39 13.86 -12.59
N ASN A 59 -3.48 14.11 -11.88
CA ASN A 59 -4.31 15.29 -12.05
C ASN A 59 -4.64 15.90 -10.69
N ARG A 60 -4.22 17.15 -10.49
CA ARG A 60 -4.41 17.87 -9.22
C ARG A 60 -5.87 18.12 -8.88
N ASP A 61 -6.70 18.43 -9.88
CA ASP A 61 -8.12 18.65 -9.68
C ASP A 61 -8.81 17.34 -9.29
N ALA A 62 -8.41 16.23 -9.92
CA ALA A 62 -8.89 14.90 -9.55
C ALA A 62 -8.43 14.51 -8.14
N LEU A 63 -7.16 14.76 -7.77
CA LEU A 63 -6.64 14.51 -6.43
C LEU A 63 -7.47 15.20 -5.35
N ALA A 64 -7.83 16.46 -5.57
CA ALA A 64 -8.63 17.24 -4.62
C ALA A 64 -10.04 16.69 -4.38
N LEU A 65 -10.56 15.82 -5.27
CA LEU A 65 -11.85 15.15 -5.07
C LEU A 65 -11.78 14.00 -4.06
N PHE A 66 -10.60 13.41 -3.87
CA PHE A 66 -10.41 12.20 -3.05
C PHE A 66 -9.56 12.45 -1.82
N VAL A 67 -8.58 13.35 -1.92
CA VAL A 67 -7.69 13.72 -0.82
C VAL A 67 -8.03 15.15 -0.40
N PRO A 68 -8.53 15.35 0.83
CA PRO A 68 -8.85 16.68 1.32
C PRO A 68 -7.65 17.62 1.19
N GLU A 69 -7.88 18.87 0.79
CA GLU A 69 -6.81 19.86 0.74
C GLU A 69 -6.18 20.04 2.13
N GLY A 70 -4.85 19.95 2.18
CA GLY A 70 -4.09 20.08 3.41
C GLY A 70 -2.61 20.29 3.13
N GLN A 71 -1.92 21.05 3.97
CA GLN A 71 -0.47 21.19 3.89
C GLN A 71 0.18 20.00 4.59
N GLY A 72 1.13 19.34 3.94
CA GLY A 72 1.88 18.22 4.53
C GLY A 72 1.62 16.90 3.81
N TYR A 73 1.81 15.81 4.54
CA TYR A 73 1.68 14.46 4.00
C TYR A 73 0.22 14.03 3.96
N ALA A 74 -0.11 13.16 3.01
CA ALA A 74 -1.42 12.52 2.93
C ALA A 74 -1.31 11.05 2.51
N ALA A 75 -2.32 10.27 2.86
CA ALA A 75 -2.47 8.89 2.41
C ALA A 75 -3.94 8.54 2.21
N LEU A 76 -4.23 7.66 1.27
CA LEU A 76 -5.54 7.09 0.99
C LEU A 76 -5.48 5.58 1.17
N ALA A 77 -6.36 5.05 2.01
CA ALA A 77 -6.50 3.62 2.29
C ALA A 77 -7.80 3.08 1.70
N ILE A 78 -7.79 1.80 1.34
CA ILE A 78 -8.93 1.06 0.79
C ILE A 78 -9.02 -0.34 1.39
N ALA A 79 -10.23 -0.89 1.49
CA ALA A 79 -10.46 -2.28 1.88
C ALA A 79 -10.39 -3.20 0.65
N PRO A 80 -9.59 -4.28 0.66
CA PRO A 80 -9.39 -5.13 -0.53
C PRO A 80 -10.65 -5.72 -1.15
N ASP A 81 -11.61 -6.13 -0.32
CA ASP A 81 -12.85 -6.77 -0.78
C ASP A 81 -13.91 -5.76 -1.27
N GLU A 82 -13.75 -4.48 -0.94
CA GLU A 82 -14.69 -3.41 -1.31
C GLU A 82 -14.17 -2.58 -2.49
N GLY A 83 -12.85 -2.45 -2.60
CA GLY A 83 -12.16 -1.74 -3.66
C GLY A 83 -12.05 -0.24 -3.39
N PHE A 84 -11.96 0.52 -4.47
CA PHE A 84 -11.87 1.99 -4.47
C PHE A 84 -13.17 2.63 -4.95
N VAL A 85 -13.80 2.05 -5.98
CA VAL A 85 -15.01 2.59 -6.63
C VAL A 85 -15.97 1.45 -6.98
N ARG A 86 -17.26 1.66 -6.73
CA ARG A 86 -18.34 0.74 -7.10
C ARG A 86 -19.39 1.49 -7.90
N GLU A 87 -19.66 1.03 -9.12
CA GLU A 87 -20.64 1.65 -10.02
C GLU A 87 -20.38 3.15 -10.27
N GLY A 88 -19.09 3.54 -10.31
CA GLY A 88 -18.67 4.93 -10.51
C GLY A 88 -18.71 5.81 -9.26
N VAL A 89 -19.07 5.26 -8.08
CA VAL A 89 -19.11 5.98 -6.80
C VAL A 89 -17.98 5.47 -5.88
N PRO A 90 -17.21 6.35 -5.23
CA PRO A 90 -16.23 5.93 -4.22
C PRO A 90 -16.91 5.12 -3.11
N VAL A 91 -16.27 4.05 -2.67
CA VAL A 91 -16.79 3.26 -1.54
C VAL A 91 -16.53 3.97 -0.21
N ASP A 92 -17.37 3.71 0.79
CA ASP A 92 -17.26 4.35 2.10
C ASP A 92 -15.93 4.05 2.82
N SER A 93 -15.32 2.88 2.54
CA SER A 93 -14.02 2.50 3.08
C SER A 93 -12.83 3.15 2.36
N ALA A 94 -13.03 3.85 1.25
CA ALA A 94 -11.95 4.54 0.52
C ALA A 94 -11.67 5.90 1.15
N ILE A 95 -10.85 5.91 2.20
CA ILE A 95 -10.65 7.10 3.05
C ILE A 95 -9.26 7.68 2.87
N ALA A 96 -9.22 9.00 2.67
CA ALA A 96 -7.99 9.77 2.66
C ALA A 96 -7.83 10.65 3.89
N MET A 97 -6.61 10.69 4.41
CA MET A 97 -6.20 11.57 5.49
C MET A 97 -5.07 12.47 4.98
N SER A 98 -5.17 13.77 5.21
CA SER A 98 -4.20 14.77 4.78
C SER A 98 -3.83 15.72 5.92
N GLY A 99 -2.86 16.60 5.68
CA GLY A 99 -2.44 17.59 6.68
C GLY A 99 -1.48 17.02 7.73
N MET A 100 -0.84 15.89 7.44
CA MET A 100 -0.06 15.14 8.43
C MET A 100 1.40 15.58 8.46
N GLN A 101 2.04 15.42 9.61
CA GLN A 101 3.42 15.83 9.84
C GLN A 101 4.45 14.98 9.07
N ASP A 102 4.13 13.70 8.84
CA ASP A 102 4.97 12.71 8.17
C ASP A 102 4.07 11.66 7.48
N ILE A 103 4.68 10.88 6.58
CA ILE A 103 3.94 9.89 5.79
C ILE A 103 3.42 8.73 6.63
N ASP A 104 4.12 8.35 7.71
CA ASP A 104 3.71 7.23 8.56
C ASP A 104 2.46 7.56 9.37
N SER A 105 2.35 8.80 9.85
CA SER A 105 1.17 9.34 10.51
C SER A 105 -0.03 9.39 9.55
N ALA A 106 0.21 9.76 8.29
CA ALA A 106 -0.84 9.76 7.26
C ALA A 106 -1.33 8.36 6.96
N ARG A 107 -0.42 7.40 6.76
CA ARG A 107 -0.76 5.98 6.55
C ARG A 107 -1.56 5.44 7.73
N ALA A 108 -1.06 5.61 8.95
CA ALA A 108 -1.71 5.08 10.15
C ALA A 108 -3.13 5.64 10.31
N SER A 109 -3.31 6.96 10.12
CA SER A 109 -4.63 7.59 10.23
C SER A 109 -5.59 7.12 9.13
N ALA A 110 -5.11 6.98 7.89
CA ALA A 110 -5.93 6.51 6.78
C ALA A 110 -6.35 5.04 6.98
N LEU A 111 -5.43 4.19 7.42
CA LEU A 111 -5.71 2.80 7.73
C LEU A 111 -6.70 2.68 8.88
N GLU A 112 -6.49 3.38 9.99
CA GLU A 112 -7.41 3.37 11.13
C GLU A 112 -8.84 3.78 10.72
N ALA A 113 -8.96 4.86 9.93
CA ALA A 113 -10.25 5.32 9.46
C ALA A 113 -10.91 4.32 8.49
N CYS A 114 -10.14 3.79 7.53
CA CYS A 114 -10.62 2.76 6.60
C CYS A 114 -11.06 1.50 7.33
N ASP A 115 -10.27 1.04 8.30
CA ASP A 115 -10.54 -0.15 9.11
C ASP A 115 -11.80 0.02 9.97
N ALA A 116 -12.10 1.25 10.40
CA ALA A 116 -13.33 1.58 11.10
C ALA A 116 -14.56 1.64 10.18
N ALA A 117 -14.37 1.94 8.88
CA ALA A 117 -15.44 2.10 7.90
C ALA A 117 -15.74 0.81 7.10
N ARG A 118 -14.74 -0.07 6.93
CA ARG A 118 -14.88 -1.31 6.15
C ARG A 118 -15.96 -2.21 6.74
N GLN A 119 -16.69 -2.87 5.86
CA GLN A 119 -17.72 -3.85 6.18
C GLN A 119 -17.20 -5.29 6.04
N THR A 120 -15.96 -5.43 5.59
CA THR A 120 -15.29 -6.69 5.28
C THR A 120 -14.17 -7.01 6.28
N ALA A 121 -13.73 -8.28 6.27
CA ALA A 121 -12.80 -8.79 7.29
C ALA A 121 -11.33 -8.49 6.98
N GLN A 122 -10.97 -8.30 5.71
CA GLN A 122 -9.59 -8.04 5.31
C GLN A 122 -9.13 -6.66 5.75
N ASP A 123 -7.86 -6.58 6.18
CA ASP A 123 -7.28 -5.31 6.60
C ASP A 123 -7.13 -4.33 5.43
N CYS A 124 -7.36 -3.05 5.70
CA CYS A 124 -7.17 -2.03 4.68
C CYS A 124 -5.70 -1.92 4.27
N VAL A 125 -5.48 -1.43 3.06
CA VAL A 125 -4.16 -1.19 2.49
C VAL A 125 -4.08 0.22 1.92
N ILE A 126 -2.88 0.78 1.85
CA ILE A 126 -2.68 2.10 1.26
C ILE A 126 -2.73 1.97 -0.27
N ALA A 127 -3.55 2.80 -0.91
CA ALA A 127 -3.67 2.90 -2.37
C ALA A 127 -2.96 4.12 -2.95
N LEU A 128 -2.85 5.21 -2.19
CA LEU A 128 -2.18 6.43 -2.62
C LEU A 128 -1.48 7.15 -1.46
N GLU A 129 -0.34 7.74 -1.73
CA GLU A 129 0.43 8.57 -0.79
C GLU A 129 0.83 9.88 -1.45
N VAL A 130 0.78 10.97 -0.69
CA VAL A 130 1.23 12.31 -1.11
C VAL A 130 2.35 12.76 -0.18
N THR A 131 3.50 13.08 -0.77
CA THR A 131 4.70 13.55 -0.07
C THR A 131 5.10 14.93 -0.59
N PRO A 132 5.15 15.97 0.25
CA PRO A 132 5.71 17.26 -0.12
C PRO A 132 7.17 17.16 -0.58
N ARG A 133 7.56 17.97 -1.57
CA ARG A 133 8.95 18.08 -2.06
C ARG A 133 9.65 19.34 -1.56
#